data_AF-A0A6J7EY57-F1
#
_entry.id   AF-A0A6J7EY57-F1
#
_cell.length_a   1.000
_cell.length_b   1.000
_cell.length_c   1.000
_cell.angle_alpha   90.00
_cell.angle_beta   90.00
_cell.angle_gamma   90.00
#
_symmetry.space_group_name_H-M   'P 1'
#
loop_
_entity.id
_entity.type
_entity.pdbx_description
1 polymer ?
#
loop_
_entity_poly.entity_id
_entity_poly.type
_entity_poly.pdbx_seq_one_letter_code
_entity_poly.pdbx_strand_id
1 'polypeptide(L)'
;MTTTPMFLDAVLDGLHDTTPRHAIDTEQYSPGYMVLRLYGDFDMTARVDLVDTLNSLDPATTVDIDLSGVTFLYSGAAAALIAAADTAGGRIRLCAPHRPVAMIITALGAGHLLDHRTAA
;
A
#
# COMPACT_ATOMS: atom_id res chain seq x y z
N MET A 1 -22.42 -46.18 -18.41
CA MET A 1 -21.64 -45.02 -18.88
C MET A 1 -21.82 -43.93 -17.85
N THR A 2 -20.75 -43.66 -17.09
CA THR A 2 -20.76 -42.87 -15.86
C THR A 2 -20.51 -41.41 -16.23
N THR A 3 -21.51 -40.55 -16.03
CA THR A 3 -21.35 -39.10 -16.22
C THR A 3 -20.73 -38.51 -14.96
N THR A 4 -19.46 -38.11 -15.05
CA THR A 4 -18.76 -37.33 -14.04
C THR A 4 -19.46 -35.96 -13.91
N PRO A 5 -19.96 -35.56 -12.72
CA PRO A 5 -20.51 -34.22 -12.58
C PRO A 5 -19.37 -33.20 -12.54
N MET A 6 -19.35 -32.36 -13.56
CA MET A 6 -18.56 -31.12 -13.73
C MET A 6 -19.07 -30.03 -12.75
N PHE A 7 -19.15 -30.35 -11.46
CA PHE A 7 -19.73 -29.47 -10.44
C PHE A 7 -18.76 -29.11 -9.32
N LEU A 8 -17.55 -29.70 -9.28
CA LEU A 8 -16.60 -29.43 -8.21
C LEU A 8 -15.66 -28.26 -8.51
N ASP A 9 -15.33 -28.00 -9.78
CA ASP A 9 -14.38 -26.92 -10.12
C ASP A 9 -14.99 -25.52 -9.94
N ALA A 10 -16.27 -25.34 -10.26
CA ALA A 10 -16.94 -24.04 -10.13
C ALA A 10 -17.24 -23.63 -8.66
N VAL A 11 -17.36 -24.61 -7.75
CA VAL A 11 -17.58 -24.34 -6.32
C VAL A 11 -16.28 -23.98 -5.62
N LEU A 12 -15.14 -24.42 -6.14
CA LEU A 12 -13.81 -24.06 -5.62
C LEU A 12 -13.36 -22.67 -6.10
N ASP A 13 -13.78 -22.22 -7.29
CA ASP A 13 -13.51 -20.85 -7.78
C ASP A 13 -14.29 -19.78 -6.99
N GLY A 14 -15.47 -20.12 -6.45
CA GLY A 14 -16.34 -19.20 -5.71
C GLY A 14 -15.97 -18.96 -4.23
N LEU A 15 -14.90 -19.59 -3.72
CA LEU A 15 -14.43 -19.42 -2.34
C LEU A 15 -13.27 -18.42 -2.19
N HIS A 16 -12.80 -17.83 -3.29
CA HIS A 16 -11.96 -16.65 -3.20
C HIS A 16 -12.86 -15.45 -2.89
N ASP A 17 -12.76 -14.94 -1.66
CA ASP A 17 -13.25 -13.62 -1.31
C ASP A 17 -12.71 -12.63 -2.35
N THR A 18 -13.58 -12.23 -3.29
CA THR A 18 -13.23 -11.41 -4.45
C THR A 18 -13.13 -9.94 -4.08
N THR A 19 -13.38 -9.61 -2.80
CA THR A 19 -13.17 -8.27 -2.27
C THR A 19 -11.66 -8.04 -2.11
N PRO A 20 -11.07 -7.01 -2.76
CA PRO A 20 -9.70 -6.64 -2.50
C PRO A 20 -9.52 -6.38 -1.01
N ARG A 21 -8.53 -7.05 -0.40
CA ARG A 21 -8.21 -6.86 1.03
C ARG A 21 -7.59 -5.49 1.30
N HIS A 22 -7.17 -4.80 0.24
CA HIS A 22 -6.59 -3.48 0.27
C HIS A 22 -7.34 -2.50 -0.64
N ALA A 23 -7.18 -1.21 -0.37
CA ALA A 23 -7.60 -0.15 -1.28
C ALA A 23 -6.56 0.98 -1.28
N ILE A 24 -6.45 1.64 -2.43
CA ILE A 24 -5.60 2.82 -2.61
C ILE A 24 -6.49 3.95 -3.13
N ASP A 25 -6.59 5.03 -2.36
CA ASP A 25 -7.31 6.24 -2.75
C ASP A 25 -6.33 7.37 -3.04
N THR A 26 -6.64 8.18 -4.04
CA THR A 26 -5.77 9.26 -4.53
C THR A 26 -6.54 10.57 -4.55
N GLU A 27 -6.06 11.54 -3.79
CA GLU A 27 -6.70 12.85 -3.67
C GLU A 27 -5.70 13.97 -4.03
N GLN A 28 -5.97 14.66 -5.15
CA GLN A 28 -5.15 15.79 -5.59
C GLN A 28 -5.67 17.09 -4.97
N TYR A 29 -4.82 17.81 -4.24
CA TYR A 29 -5.18 19.07 -3.58
C TYR A 29 -4.69 20.30 -4.35
N SER A 30 -3.61 20.17 -5.14
CA SER A 30 -3.10 21.21 -6.03
C SER A 30 -2.21 20.60 -7.12
N PRO A 31 -1.79 21.31 -8.19
CA PRO A 31 -0.91 20.75 -9.21
C PRO A 31 0.43 20.19 -8.70
N GLY A 32 0.89 20.58 -7.51
CA GLY A 32 2.15 20.11 -6.93
C GLY A 32 2.00 19.32 -5.62
N TYR A 33 0.78 18.98 -5.21
CA TYR A 33 0.54 18.27 -3.95
C TYR A 33 -0.68 17.33 -4.00
N MET A 34 -0.49 16.12 -3.48
CA MET A 34 -1.51 15.09 -3.37
C MET A 34 -1.35 14.23 -2.12
N VAL A 35 -2.41 13.50 -1.78
CA VAL A 35 -2.41 12.49 -0.72
C VAL A 35 -2.76 11.13 -1.34
N LEU A 36 -1.98 10.11 -0.99
CA LEU A 36 -2.25 8.71 -1.31
C LEU A 36 -2.68 8.00 -0.03
N ARG A 37 -3.92 7.54 0.07
CA ARG A 37 -4.44 6.86 1.27
C ARG A 37 -4.46 5.36 1.06
N LEU A 38 -3.78 4.64 1.95
CA LEU A 38 -3.70 3.19 1.92
C LEU A 38 -4.63 2.60 2.99
N TYR A 39 -5.47 1.65 2.58
CA TYR A 39 -6.42 0.96 3.47
C TYR A 39 -6.27 -0.56 3.38
N GLY A 40 -6.48 -1.23 4.51
CA GLY A 40 -6.56 -2.70 4.56
C GLY A 40 -5.22 -3.41 4.57
N ASP A 41 -5.22 -4.66 4.10
CA ASP A 41 -4.07 -5.56 4.17
C ASP A 41 -3.23 -5.47 2.90
N PHE A 42 -2.07 -4.80 3.00
CA PHE A 42 -1.04 -4.87 1.98
C PHE A 42 -0.24 -6.14 2.21
N ASP A 43 -0.74 -7.26 1.67
CA ASP A 43 -0.07 -8.55 1.58
C ASP A 43 0.60 -8.76 0.19
N MET A 44 1.08 -9.97 -0.11
CA MET A 44 1.78 -10.24 -1.37
C MET A 44 0.92 -10.01 -2.62
N THR A 45 -0.41 -10.10 -2.50
CA THR A 45 -1.35 -9.87 -3.61
C THR A 45 -1.50 -8.38 -3.93
N ALA A 46 -1.38 -7.51 -2.93
CA ALA A 46 -1.46 -6.05 -3.08
C ALA A 46 -0.19 -5.44 -3.72
N ARG A 47 0.90 -6.22 -3.84
CA ARG A 47 2.20 -5.70 -4.26
C ARG A 47 2.19 -5.04 -5.64
N VAL A 48 1.55 -5.69 -6.61
CA VAL A 48 1.55 -5.22 -8.01
C VAL A 48 0.86 -3.87 -8.09
N ASP A 49 -0.35 -3.79 -7.54
CA ASP A 49 -1.15 -2.57 -7.50
C ASP A 49 -0.44 -1.42 -6.78
N LEU A 50 0.18 -1.70 -5.63
CA LEU A 50 0.97 -0.71 -4.90
C LEU A 50 2.15 -0.18 -5.73
N VAL A 51 2.94 -1.08 -6.35
CA VAL A 51 4.11 -0.68 -7.14
C VAL A 51 3.70 0.10 -8.38
N ASP A 52 2.65 -0.32 -9.08
CA ASP A 52 2.14 0.37 -10.26
C ASP A 52 1.64 1.77 -9.89
N THR A 53 0.93 1.89 -8.76
CA THR A 53 0.50 3.20 -8.24
C THR A 53 1.68 4.10 -7.91
N LEU A 54 2.69 3.61 -7.18
CA LEU A 54 3.88 4.39 -6.84
C LEU A 54 4.68 4.83 -8.08
N ASN A 55 4.75 3.98 -9.11
CA ASN A 55 5.43 4.31 -10.36
C ASN A 55 4.65 5.31 -11.22
N SER A 56 3.35 5.45 -11.01
CA SER A 56 2.50 6.41 -11.73
C SER A 56 2.57 7.84 -11.17
N LEU A 57 3.19 8.02 -10.00
CA LEU A 57 3.29 9.32 -9.35
C LEU A 57 4.15 10.30 -10.18
N ASP A 58 3.66 11.53 -10.35
CA ASP A 58 4.40 12.59 -11.02
C ASP A 58 5.66 12.96 -10.19
N PRO A 59 6.88 12.86 -10.78
CA PRO A 59 8.12 13.24 -10.09
C PRO A 59 8.16 14.67 -9.56
N ALA A 60 7.35 15.59 -10.11
CA ALA A 60 7.26 16.98 -9.67
C ALA A 60 6.28 17.21 -8.51
N THR A 61 5.49 16.21 -8.13
CA THR A 61 4.45 16.32 -7.10
C THR A 61 4.98 15.89 -5.71
N THR A 62 4.61 16.64 -4.68
CA THR A 62 4.79 16.21 -3.27
C THR A 62 3.63 15.30 -2.87
N VAL A 63 3.93 14.15 -2.28
CA VAL A 63 2.96 13.11 -1.95
C VAL A 63 3.06 12.74 -0.48
N ASP A 64 1.96 12.89 0.25
CA ASP A 64 1.82 12.30 1.58
C ASP A 64 1.11 10.95 1.44
N ILE A 65 1.78 9.86 1.84
CA ILE A 65 1.20 8.52 1.88
C ILE A 65 0.65 8.28 3.28
N ASP A 66 -0.67 8.31 3.41
CA ASP A 66 -1.40 8.09 4.64
C ASP A 66 -1.57 6.58 4.91
N LEU A 67 -0.93 6.11 6.00
CA LEU A 67 -0.91 4.72 6.43
C LEU A 67 -1.92 4.44 7.57
N SER A 68 -2.77 5.40 7.92
CA SER A 68 -3.71 5.26 9.04
C SER A 68 -4.76 4.16 8.83
N GLY A 69 -5.10 3.88 7.56
CA GLY A 69 -6.06 2.86 7.17
C GLY A 69 -5.46 1.46 6.95
N VAL A 70 -4.13 1.34 6.93
CA VAL A 70 -3.45 0.05 6.75
C VAL A 70 -3.72 -0.81 7.98
N THR A 71 -4.05 -2.09 7.79
CA THR A 71 -4.28 -3.06 8.88
C THR A 71 -3.20 -4.12 8.94
N PHE A 72 -2.55 -4.39 7.81
CA PHE A 72 -1.40 -5.28 7.70
C PHE A 72 -0.46 -4.79 6.59
N LEU A 73 0.85 -4.92 6.83
CA LEU A 73 1.87 -4.54 5.86
C LEU A 73 2.97 -5.60 5.80
N TYR A 74 3.02 -6.37 4.73
CA TYR A 74 4.12 -7.33 4.55
C TYR A 74 5.42 -6.61 4.16
N SER A 75 6.57 -7.24 4.43
CA SER A 75 7.89 -6.62 4.28
C SER A 75 8.21 -6.13 2.86
N GLY A 76 7.69 -6.78 1.82
CA GLY A 76 7.93 -6.34 0.43
C GLY A 76 7.07 -5.15 -0.01
N ALA A 77 5.88 -4.95 0.57
CA ALA A 77 5.11 -3.73 0.38
C ALA A 77 5.77 -2.56 1.12
N ALA A 78 6.24 -2.81 2.35
CA ALA A 78 7.04 -1.84 3.08
C ALA A 78 8.31 -1.44 2.31
N ALA A 79 9.04 -2.41 1.75
CA ALA A 79 10.23 -2.14 0.94
C ALA A 79 9.91 -1.30 -0.31
N ALA A 80 8.75 -1.51 -0.96
CA ALA A 80 8.33 -0.70 -2.09
C ALA A 80 8.05 0.76 -1.69
N LEU A 81 7.34 0.98 -0.57
CA LEU A 81 7.11 2.32 -0.03
C LEU A 81 8.41 3.04 0.32
N ILE A 82 9.34 2.35 0.97
CA ILE A 82 10.65 2.89 1.35
C ILE A 82 11.45 3.27 0.09
N ALA A 83 11.53 2.37 -0.89
CA ALA A 83 12.26 2.63 -2.12
C ALA A 83 11.70 3.82 -2.90
N ALA A 84 10.37 3.96 -2.96
CA ALA A 84 9.72 5.11 -3.56
C ALA A 84 10.07 6.41 -2.82
N ALA A 85 9.99 6.40 -1.47
CA ALA A 85 10.32 7.55 -0.65
C ALA A 85 11.78 8.01 -0.77
N ASP A 86 12.72 7.06 -0.74
CA ASP A 86 14.15 7.34 -0.89
C ASP A 86 14.45 7.92 -2.29
N THR A 87 13.88 7.33 -3.34
CA THR A 87 14.08 7.78 -4.72
C THR A 87 13.47 9.17 -4.96
N ALA A 88 12.40 9.50 -4.25
CA ALA A 88 11.73 10.79 -4.35
C ALA A 88 12.48 11.94 -3.67
N GLY A 89 13.57 11.69 -2.94
CA GLY A 89 14.41 12.74 -2.36
C GLY A 89 13.64 13.71 -1.45
N GLY A 90 12.74 13.17 -0.62
CA GLY A 90 11.95 13.94 0.36
C GLY A 90 10.60 14.48 -0.15
N ARG A 91 10.22 14.19 -1.41
CA ARG A 91 8.90 14.55 -1.95
C ARG A 91 7.79 13.58 -1.56
N ILE A 92 8.13 12.33 -1.25
CA ILE A 92 7.17 11.34 -0.72
C ILE A 92 7.40 11.22 0.79
N ARG A 93 6.33 11.28 1.58
CA ARG A 93 6.36 11.15 3.05
C ARG A 93 5.45 10.03 3.51
N LEU A 94 5.87 9.26 4.51
CA LEU A 94 5.05 8.21 5.12
C LEU A 94 4.39 8.74 6.39
N CYS A 95 3.06 8.85 6.38
CA CYS A 95 2.27 9.54 7.39
C CYS A 95 1.40 8.57 8.18
N ALA A 96 1.17 8.90 9.46
CA ALA A 96 0.22 8.22 10.34
C ALA A 96 0.34 6.66 10.43
N PRO A 97 1.55 6.05 10.48
CA PRO A 97 1.65 4.61 10.66
C PRO A 97 1.17 4.22 12.07
N HIS A 98 0.30 3.20 12.17
CA HIS A 98 0.06 2.56 13.46
C HIS A 98 1.28 1.74 13.89
N ARG A 99 1.34 1.36 15.17
CA ARG A 99 2.53 0.74 15.78
C ARG A 99 3.10 -0.46 14.99
N PRO A 100 2.31 -1.51 14.63
CA PRO A 100 2.83 -2.60 13.80
C PRO A 100 3.48 -2.15 12.47
N VAL A 101 2.83 -1.25 11.73
CA VAL A 101 3.36 -0.71 10.47
C VAL A 101 4.66 0.06 10.70
N ALA A 102 4.69 0.93 11.72
CA ALA A 102 5.88 1.68 12.10
C ALA A 102 7.05 0.75 12.48
N MET A 103 6.78 -0.35 13.19
CA MET A 103 7.79 -1.34 13.57
C MET A 103 8.39 -2.03 12.34
N ILE A 104 7.58 -2.39 11.34
CA ILE A 104 8.06 -3.04 10.12
C ILE A 104 8.95 -2.09 9.32
N ILE A 105 8.51 -0.84 9.12
CA ILE A 105 9.30 0.18 8.41
C ILE A 105 10.62 0.45 9.14
N THR A 106 10.57 0.55 10.47
CA THR A 106 11.77 0.72 11.31
C THR A 106 12.71 -0.47 11.23
N ALA A 107 12.19 -1.71 11.27
CA ALA A 107 12.98 -2.93 11.16
C ALA A 107 13.69 -3.06 9.80
N LEU A 108 13.15 -2.43 8.76
CA LEU A 108 13.77 -2.32 7.44
C LEU A 108 14.79 -1.16 7.34
N GLY A 109 15.11 -0.49 8.45
CA GLY A 109 16.10 0.60 8.51
C GLY A 109 15.55 1.97 8.12
N ALA A 110 14.25 2.07 7.84
CA ALA A 110 13.61 3.27 7.30
C ALA A 110 12.82 4.08 8.34
N GLY A 111 13.14 3.92 9.64
CA GLY A 111 12.47 4.65 10.71
C GLY A 111 12.53 6.17 10.57
N HIS A 112 13.56 6.69 9.90
CA HIS A 112 13.72 8.11 9.60
C HIS A 112 12.67 8.68 8.62
N LEU A 113 11.97 7.82 7.86
CA LEU A 113 10.91 8.22 6.93
C LEU A 113 9.54 8.41 7.61
N LEU A 114 9.40 7.91 8.84
CA LEU A 114 8.19 8.07 9.63
C LEU A 114 8.21 9.45 10.27
N ASP A 115 7.94 10.49 9.51
CA ASP A 115 8.00 11.86 10.02
C ASP A 115 7.06 12.02 11.22
N HIS A 116 7.59 12.54 12.34
CA HIS A 116 6.85 12.77 13.59
C HIS A 116 6.28 14.18 13.66
N ARG A 117 6.19 14.92 12.55
CA ARG A 117 5.59 16.25 12.54
C ARG A 117 4.10 16.18 12.85
N THR A 118 3.78 16.14 14.14
CA THR A 118 2.57 16.74 14.69
C THR A 118 2.44 18.13 14.08
N ALA A 119 1.32 18.35 13.38
CA ALA A 119 0.91 19.65 12.88
C ALA A 119 1.20 20.73 13.94
N ALA A 120 1.94 21.76 13.52
CA ALA A 120 2.13 22.98 14.29
C ALA A 120 0.85 23.83 14.27
#